data_AF-V4XGJ7-F1
#
_entry.id   AF-V4XGJ7-F1
#
_cell.length_a   1.000
_cell.length_b   1.000
_cell.length_c   1.000
_cell.angle_alpha   90.00
_cell.angle_beta   90.00
_cell.angle_gamma   90.00
#
_symmetry.space_group_name_H-M   'P 1'
#
loop_
_entity.id
_entity.type
_entity.pdbx_description
1 polymer ?
#
loop_
_entity_poly.entity_id
_entity_poly.type
_entity_poly.pdbx_seq_one_letter_code
_entity_poly.pdbx_strand_id
1 'polypeptide(L)' 'PIRESVQDLPEDVVIGAITRDDDLVAPRGDTVVEAGDHLVVFTTTEAADRLTTSV' A
#
# COMPACT_ATOMS: atom_id res chain seq x y z
N PRO A 1 1.62 10.23 4.64
CA PRO A 1 0.17 9.98 4.44
C PRO A 1 -0.08 9.34 3.07
N ILE A 2 -1.07 8.46 2.92
CA ILE A 2 -1.29 7.71 1.66
C ILE A 2 -1.39 8.67 0.46
N ARG A 3 -2.18 9.74 0.54
CA ARG A 3 -2.37 10.70 -0.57
C ARG A 3 -1.08 11.37 -1.05
N GLU A 4 -0.08 11.48 -0.18
CA GLU A 4 1.22 12.08 -0.49
C GLU A 4 2.16 11.01 -1.08
N SER A 5 2.10 9.78 -0.56
CA SER A 5 2.93 8.65 -1.00
C SER A 5 2.46 8.01 -2.32
N VAL A 6 1.22 8.25 -2.77
CA VAL A 6 0.70 7.72 -4.06
C VAL A 6 1.56 8.13 -5.26
N GLN A 7 2.28 9.26 -5.19
CA GLN A 7 3.17 9.71 -6.28
C GLN A 7 4.43 8.83 -6.43
N ASP A 8 4.83 8.15 -5.35
CA ASP A 8 6.00 7.26 -5.34
C ASP A 8 5.62 5.80 -5.65
N LEU A 9 4.31 5.50 -5.69
CA LEU A 9 3.80 4.19 -6.05
C LEU A 9 3.62 4.10 -7.58
N PRO A 10 3.78 2.90 -8.17
CA PRO A 10 3.41 2.68 -9.57
C PRO A 10 1.95 3.08 -9.84
N GLU A 11 1.68 3.60 -11.04
CA GLU A 11 0.35 4.13 -11.42
C GLU A 11 -0.80 3.12 -11.24
N ASP A 12 -0.48 1.83 -11.30
CA ASP A 12 -1.45 0.74 -11.20
C ASP A 12 -1.51 0.10 -9.81
N VAL A 13 -1.38 0.88 -8.74
CA VAL A 13 -1.36 0.36 -7.35
C VAL A 13 -2.48 0.95 -6.52
N VAL A 14 -3.26 0.08 -5.88
CA VAL A 14 -4.34 0.46 -4.95
C VAL A 14 -4.17 -0.25 -3.61
N ILE A 15 -4.15 0.51 -2.52
CA ILE A 15 -4.16 -0.04 -1.16
C ILE A 15 -5.60 -0.44 -0.81
N GLY A 16 -5.85 -1.75 -0.70
CA GLY A 16 -7.16 -2.30 -0.39
C GLY A 16 -7.44 -2.40 1.11
N ALA A 17 -6.42 -2.71 1.91
CA ALA A 17 -6.55 -2.83 3.36
C ALA A 17 -5.21 -2.62 4.06
N ILE A 18 -5.29 -2.21 5.32
CA ILE A 18 -4.15 -2.12 6.24
C ILE A 18 -4.51 -2.93 7.47
N THR A 19 -3.60 -3.79 7.93
CA THR A 19 -3.70 -4.46 9.22
C THR A 19 -2.57 -3.98 10.11
N ARG A 20 -2.91 -3.53 11.33
CA ARG A 20 -1.99 -3.04 12.35
C ARG A 20 -2.36 -3.68 13.67
N ASP A 21 -1.39 -4.35 14.32
CA ASP A 21 -1.63 -5.03 15.61
C ASP A 21 -2.86 -5.96 15.60
N ASP A 22 -3.00 -6.74 14.52
CA ASP A 22 -4.15 -7.63 14.24
C ASP A 22 -5.52 -6.95 14.01
N ASP A 23 -5.58 -5.62 14.01
CA ASP A 23 -6.78 -4.83 13.72
C ASP A 23 -6.81 -4.30 12.27
N LEU A 24 -8.02 -4.24 11.69
CA LEU A 24 -8.24 -3.68 10.36
C LEU A 24 -8.31 -2.15 10.41
N VAL A 25 -7.41 -1.49 9.68
CA VAL A 25 -7.41 -0.05 9.45
C VAL A 25 -7.88 0.22 8.02
N ALA A 26 -9.06 0.86 7.89
CA ALA A 26 -9.58 1.23 6.57
C ALA A 26 -8.70 2.35 5.96
N PRO A 27 -8.09 2.14 4.79
CA PRO A 27 -7.20 3.14 4.18
C PRO A 27 -7.98 4.37 3.73
N ARG A 28 -7.45 5.55 4.05
CA ARG A 28 -7.91 6.86 3.60
C ARG A 28 -6.73 7.70 3.13
N GLY A 29 -6.99 8.78 2.41
CA GLY A 29 -5.92 9.64 1.90
C GLY A 29 -5.03 10.23 3.00
N ASP A 30 -5.58 10.48 4.18
CA ASP A 30 -4.90 11.00 5.36
C ASP A 30 -4.28 9.92 6.25
N THR A 31 -4.59 8.64 6.02
CA THR A 31 -3.99 7.53 6.77
C THR A 31 -2.47 7.57 6.62
N VAL A 32 -1.76 7.42 7.74
CA VAL A 32 -0.28 7.34 7.77
C VAL A 32 0.09 5.88 7.95
N VAL A 33 0.84 5.34 6.99
CA VAL A 33 1.43 4.00 7.08
C VAL A 33 2.59 4.05 8.09
N GLU A 34 2.62 3.09 8.99
CA GLU A 34 3.61 2.97 10.05
C GLU A 34 4.43 1.68 9.89
N ALA A 35 5.61 1.65 10.50
CA ALA A 35 6.42 0.45 10.52
C ALA A 35 5.70 -0.68 11.26
N GLY A 36 5.60 -1.85 10.63
CA GLY A 36 4.84 -3.00 11.14
C GLY A 36 3.45 -3.16 10.52
N ASP A 37 2.96 -2.16 9.78
CA ASP A 37 1.71 -2.30 9.01
C ASP A 37 1.85 -3.40 7.96
N HIS A 38 0.81 -4.24 7.87
CA HIS A 38 0.65 -5.18 6.78
C HIS A 38 -0.34 -4.62 5.76
N LEU A 39 0.13 -4.36 4.54
CA LEU A 39 -0.67 -3.76 3.48
C LEU A 39 -1.16 -4.82 2.50
N VAL A 40 -2.46 -4.83 2.23
CA VAL A 40 -3.03 -5.56 1.10
C VAL A 40 -3.13 -4.60 -0.07
N VAL A 41 -2.47 -4.95 -1.17
CA VAL A 41 -2.34 -4.10 -2.34
C VAL A 41 -2.87 -4.83 -3.57
N PHE A 42 -3.67 -4.15 -4.37
CA PHE A 42 -4.09 -4.60 -5.69
C PHE A 42 -3.26 -3.89 -6.76
N THR A 43 -2.80 -4.65 -7.75
CA THR A 43 -2.03 -4.11 -8.85
C THR A 43 -2.14 -4.98 -10.09
N THR A 44 -1.67 -4.49 -11.24
CA THR A 44 -1.55 -5.29 -12.46
C THR A 44 -0.40 -6.29 -12.33
N THR A 45 -0.46 -7.40 -13.07
CA THR A 45 0.63 -8.39 -13.08
C THR A 45 1.97 -7.75 -13.48
N GLU A 46 1.94 -6.83 -14.45
CA GLU A 46 3.13 -6.13 -14.95
C GLU A 46 3.76 -5.21 -13.88
N ALA A 47 2.93 -4.55 -13.06
CA ALA A 47 3.42 -3.73 -11.96
C ALA A 47 3.84 -4.56 -10.73
N ALA A 48 3.24 -5.74 -10.51
CA ALA A 48 3.62 -6.65 -9.44
C ALA A 48 5.09 -7.12 -9.54
N ASP A 49 5.58 -7.36 -10.76
CA ASP A 49 6.97 -7.74 -11.02
C ASP A 49 7.96 -6.63 -10.57
N ARG A 50 7.58 -5.36 -10.73
CA ARG A 50 8.40 -4.21 -10.29
C ARG A 50 8.43 -4.04 -8.78
N LEU A 51 7.34 -4.39 -8.09
CA LEU A 51 7.22 -4.27 -6.63
C LEU A 51 8.00 -5.36 -5.91
N THR A 52 7.96 -6.61 -6.40
CA THR A 52 8.62 -7.76 -5.76
C THR A 52 10.13 -7.81 -5.98
N THR A 53 10.65 -7.14 -7.02
CA THR A 53 12.10 -7.09 -7.30
C THR A 53 12.86 -6.13 -6.37
N SER A 54 12.17 -5.26 -5.63
CA SER A 54 12.78 -4.22 -4.79
C SER A 54 13.00 -4.62 -3.32
N VAL A 55 12.77 -5.88 -2.95
CA VAL A 55 12.92 -6.44 -1.59
C VAL A 55 14.01 -7.49 -1.50
#